data_AF-D1PMT2-F1
#
_entry.id   AF-D1PMT2-F1
#
_cell.length_a   1.000
_cell.length_b   1.000
_cell.length_c   1.000
_cell.angle_alpha   90.00
_cell.angle_beta   90.00
_cell.angle_gamma   90.00
#
_symmetry.space_group_name_H-M   'P 1'
#
loop_
_entity.id
_entity.type
_entity.pdbx_description
1 polymer ?
#
loop_
_entity_poly.entity_id
_entity_poly.type
_entity_poly.pdbx_seq_one_letter_code
_entity_poly.pdbx_strand_id
1 'polypeptide(L)'
;MRKYAYLARLEELLTALPAEERQEALNYYEEYFDAAGNENEEKTAEELGDPSEVARKILEGEGIDLQDVPEETGTPKEELSDPTAPQLGEKVSAAPPAGPEPPKLEEPAQYTTRGTSENPPAQKRGKRRLWIIYWLLIVLALAIQISALLFGLRGFSNRGGDTASVAVSAVPSVEEPEVTPIPTAGTGLAAEGSVTYSGVLDAPGKGTLFVNLTRGNVVFRTGDQASVEVRNVDVGHNVNYGKTVDYGYAFVCDSTDPNTHVTITLPSDAFERLEVHISNSGAIELGELHIRQIDAFTASGPIQSGCLQTEDLNVVTDIGNVWLEKISNGADYQMQNVCIQAPHGYVAANFSAPRNEWKTNITAPDGMVESTVSASSETVAARSLEVVAASTVNLKYGV
;
A
#
# COMPACT_ATOMS: atom_id res chain seq x y z
N MET A 1 25.65 2.50 9.33
CA MET A 1 24.44 3.21 8.83
C MET A 1 23.73 2.33 7.82
N ARG A 2 22.40 2.40 7.69
CA ARG A 2 21.61 1.53 6.78
C ARG A 2 21.18 2.26 5.51
N LYS A 3 20.70 1.53 4.49
CA LYS A 3 20.42 2.03 3.12
C LYS A 3 19.70 3.38 3.11
N TYR A 4 18.53 3.44 3.76
CA TYR A 4 17.70 4.65 3.75
C TYR A 4 18.36 5.84 4.45
N ALA A 5 19.13 5.62 5.51
CA ALA A 5 19.86 6.68 6.21
C ALA A 5 21.03 7.21 5.36
N TYR A 6 21.70 6.32 4.61
CA TYR A 6 22.76 6.68 3.68
C TYR A 6 22.22 7.55 2.53
N LEU A 7 21.15 7.07 1.88
CA LEU A 7 20.54 7.73 0.72
C LEU A 7 19.91 9.08 1.09
N ALA A 8 19.26 9.18 2.25
CA ALA A 8 18.71 10.45 2.73
C ALA A 8 19.81 11.50 2.97
N ARG A 9 20.96 11.08 3.53
CA ARG A 9 22.09 11.99 3.74
C ARG A 9 22.73 12.40 2.41
N LEU A 10 22.88 11.45 1.48
CA LEU A 10 23.39 11.70 0.14
C LEU A 10 22.49 12.66 -0.64
N GLU A 11 21.16 12.51 -0.55
CA GLU A 11 20.18 13.40 -1.18
C GLU A 11 20.31 14.85 -0.69
N GLU A 12 20.46 15.04 0.62
CA GLU A 12 20.65 16.37 1.22
C GLU A 12 21.90 17.07 0.70
N LEU A 13 23.00 16.32 0.57
CA LEU A 13 24.29 16.83 0.09
C LEU A 13 24.30 17.11 -1.42
N LEU A 14 23.49 16.38 -2.19
CA LEU A 14 23.33 16.56 -3.63
C LEU A 14 22.28 17.63 -3.99
N THR A 15 21.77 18.41 -3.04
CA THR A 15 20.80 19.49 -3.31
C THR A 15 21.31 20.55 -4.29
N ALA A 16 22.64 20.68 -4.44
CA ALA A 16 23.28 21.53 -5.44
C ALA A 16 23.09 21.05 -6.90
N LEU A 17 22.75 19.78 -7.12
CA LEU A 17 22.43 19.24 -8.45
C LEU A 17 20.99 19.57 -8.87
N PRO A 18 20.75 19.73 -10.19
CA PRO A 18 19.41 19.64 -10.77
C PRO A 18 18.67 18.39 -10.27
N ALA A 19 17.35 18.49 -10.12
CA ALA A 19 16.53 17.41 -9.57
C ALA A 19 16.65 16.09 -10.36
N GLU A 20 16.83 16.16 -11.67
CA GLU A 20 16.96 15.00 -12.55
C GLU A 20 18.31 14.28 -12.33
N GLU A 21 19.42 15.01 -12.28
CA GLU A 21 20.77 14.46 -12.03
C GLU A 21 20.92 13.94 -10.59
N ARG A 22 20.33 14.64 -9.61
CA ARG A 22 20.27 14.14 -8.23
C ARG A 22 19.52 12.82 -8.16
N GLN A 23 18.39 12.69 -8.85
CA GLN A 23 17.60 11.47 -8.85
C GLN A 23 18.34 10.31 -9.52
N GLU A 24 19.05 10.57 -10.61
CA GLU A 24 19.86 9.56 -11.30
C GLU A 24 21.00 9.06 -10.40
N ALA A 25 21.69 9.96 -9.70
CA ALA A 25 22.71 9.61 -8.73
C ALA A 25 22.14 8.76 -7.59
N LEU A 26 21.00 9.15 -7.00
CA LEU A 26 20.36 8.39 -5.92
C LEU A 26 19.91 7.00 -6.38
N ASN A 27 19.35 6.89 -7.59
CA ASN A 27 18.93 5.60 -8.16
C ASN A 27 20.13 4.65 -8.35
N TYR A 28 21.29 5.15 -8.76
CA TYR A 28 22.51 4.35 -8.87
C TYR A 28 22.94 3.74 -7.52
N TYR A 29 22.96 4.53 -6.45
CA TYR A 29 23.31 4.01 -5.12
C TYR A 29 22.20 3.13 -4.54
N GLU A 30 20.94 3.41 -4.83
CA GLU A 30 19.80 2.57 -4.45
C GLU A 30 19.94 1.16 -5.04
N GLU A 31 20.21 1.05 -6.34
CA GLU A 31 20.46 -0.22 -7.03
C GLU A 31 21.69 -0.95 -6.45
N TYR A 32 22.72 -0.22 -6.03
CA TYR A 32 23.90 -0.80 -5.38
C TYR A 32 23.57 -1.43 -4.02
N PHE A 33 22.76 -0.76 -3.20
CA PHE A 33 22.28 -1.32 -1.93
C PHE A 33 21.31 -2.49 -2.14
N ASP A 34 20.44 -2.44 -3.17
CA ASP A 34 19.53 -3.54 -3.48
C ASP A 34 20.26 -4.78 -3.99
N ALA A 35 21.34 -4.61 -4.76
CA ALA A 35 22.20 -5.71 -5.18
C ALA A 35 22.92 -6.40 -4.01
N ALA A 36 23.17 -5.68 -2.91
CA ALA A 36 23.80 -6.24 -1.71
C ALA A 36 22.82 -6.99 -0.79
N GLY A 37 21.52 -6.67 -0.86
CA GLY A 37 20.48 -7.23 -0.01
C GLY A 37 20.40 -6.61 1.39
N ASN A 38 19.21 -6.69 1.99
CA ASN A 38 18.89 -6.02 3.26
C ASN A 38 19.81 -6.42 4.44
N GLU A 39 20.32 -7.65 4.45
CA GLU A 39 21.23 -8.12 5.49
C GLU A 39 22.64 -7.52 5.41
N ASN A 40 23.05 -6.97 4.26
CA ASN A 40 24.40 -6.44 4.04
C ASN A 40 24.46 -4.91 3.98
N GLU A 41 23.34 -4.19 4.11
CA GLU A 41 23.28 -2.73 3.97
C GLU A 41 24.32 -1.98 4.80
N GLU A 42 24.56 -2.42 6.04
CA GLU A 42 25.53 -1.75 6.92
C GLU A 42 26.97 -1.93 6.45
N LYS A 43 27.30 -3.12 5.93
CA LYS A 43 28.59 -3.41 5.34
C LYS A 43 28.77 -2.68 4.00
N THR A 44 27.73 -2.62 3.19
CA THR A 44 27.70 -1.85 1.93
C THR A 44 27.93 -0.36 2.19
N ALA A 45 27.31 0.19 3.22
CA ALA A 45 27.54 1.56 3.63
C ALA A 45 28.98 1.83 4.10
N GLU A 46 29.60 0.88 4.81
CA GLU A 46 31.02 0.94 5.18
C GLU A 46 31.95 0.88 3.95
N GLU A 47 31.62 0.06 2.95
CA GLU A 47 32.37 -0.07 1.69
C GLU A 47 32.26 1.19 0.82
N LEU A 48 31.11 1.86 0.81
CA LEU A 48 30.89 3.12 0.10
C LEU A 48 31.53 4.33 0.79
N GLY A 49 31.74 4.26 2.10
CA GLY A 49 32.39 5.30 2.91
C GLY A 49 31.42 6.38 3.40
N ASP A 50 31.92 7.59 3.66
CA ASP A 50 31.07 8.69 4.13
C ASP A 50 30.23 9.28 2.98
N PRO A 51 28.90 9.48 3.16
CA PRO A 51 28.05 10.04 2.10
C PRO A 51 28.45 11.46 1.68
N SER A 52 29.14 12.23 2.54
CA SER A 52 29.68 13.56 2.22
C SER A 52 30.83 13.48 1.22
N GLU A 53 31.70 12.49 1.37
CA GLU A 53 32.78 12.24 0.42
C GLU A 53 32.26 11.73 -0.93
N VAL A 54 31.22 10.88 -0.89
CA VAL A 54 30.55 10.41 -2.10
C VAL A 54 29.84 11.56 -2.82
N ALA A 55 29.10 12.40 -2.09
CA ALA A 55 28.46 13.58 -2.65
C ALA A 55 29.48 14.53 -3.29
N ARG A 56 30.60 14.78 -2.61
CA ARG A 56 31.68 15.64 -3.12
C ARG A 56 32.22 15.13 -4.45
N LYS A 57 32.47 13.82 -4.57
CA LYS A 57 32.95 13.20 -5.83
C LYS A 57 31.94 13.31 -6.97
N ILE A 58 30.65 13.18 -6.67
CA ILE A 58 29.58 13.33 -7.67
C ILE A 58 29.52 14.78 -8.15
N LEU A 59 29.56 15.74 -7.22
CA LEU A 59 29.49 17.16 -7.52
C LEU A 59 30.73 17.65 -8.30
N GLU A 60 31.92 17.14 -7.96
CA GLU A 60 33.16 17.37 -8.70
C GLU A 60 33.11 16.75 -10.11
N GLY A 61 32.48 15.57 -10.26
CA GLY A 61 32.27 14.89 -11.54
C GLY A 61 31.34 15.65 -12.50
N GLU A 62 30.33 16.35 -11.96
CA GLU A 62 29.39 17.21 -12.72
C GLU A 62 29.94 18.63 -12.99
N GLY A 63 31.19 18.92 -12.57
CA GLY A 63 31.83 20.22 -12.80
C GLY A 63 31.26 21.34 -11.93
N ILE A 64 30.61 21.01 -10.82
CA ILE A 64 30.08 21.96 -9.84
C ILE A 64 31.17 22.23 -8.81
N ASP A 65 31.85 23.36 -8.93
CA ASP A 65 32.86 23.81 -7.97
C ASP A 65 32.15 24.34 -6.70
N LEU A 66 32.11 23.51 -5.66
CA LEU A 66 31.49 23.83 -4.37
C LEU A 66 32.50 24.50 -3.45
N GLN A 67 32.63 25.82 -3.58
CA GLN A 67 33.45 26.61 -2.67
C GLN A 67 32.78 26.99 -1.34
N ASP A 68 31.55 26.53 -1.05
CA ASP A 68 30.87 26.86 0.21
C ASP A 68 30.01 25.70 0.75
N VAL A 69 30.63 24.55 1.07
CA VAL A 69 30.05 23.60 2.04
C VAL A 69 30.83 23.76 3.35
N PRO A 70 30.20 24.11 4.49
CA PRO A 70 30.92 24.23 5.75
C PRO A 70 31.43 22.86 6.21
N GLU A 71 32.74 22.66 6.10
CA GLU A 71 33.47 21.59 6.79
C GLU A 71 33.39 21.84 8.30
N GLU A 72 32.66 21.00 9.04
CA GLU A 72 32.90 20.88 10.49
C GLU A 72 34.03 19.88 10.77
N THR A 73 35.22 20.48 10.85
CA THR A 73 36.36 20.19 11.76
C THR A 73 37.32 19.01 11.48
N GLY A 74 38.57 19.38 11.13
CA GLY A 74 39.72 18.47 11.08
C GLY A 74 41.13 19.01 10.81
N THR A 75 41.52 20.21 11.28
CA THR A 75 42.91 20.77 11.39
C THR A 75 43.74 21.16 10.13
N PRO A 76 44.64 22.18 10.22
CA PRO A 76 44.98 23.07 9.11
C PRO A 76 46.41 22.91 8.53
N LYS A 77 46.56 23.13 7.21
CA LYS A 77 47.80 23.65 6.59
C LYS A 77 47.51 24.53 5.37
N GLU A 78 47.66 25.83 5.63
CA GLU A 78 48.22 26.91 4.80
C GLU A 78 48.88 26.48 3.46
N GLU A 79 48.48 27.07 2.32
CA GLU A 79 49.27 28.07 1.55
C GLU A 79 48.74 28.30 0.10
N LEU A 80 48.18 29.49 -0.12
CA LEU A 80 48.40 30.44 -1.25
C LEU A 80 48.32 29.99 -2.73
N SER A 81 47.35 30.54 -3.49
CA SER A 81 47.58 31.54 -4.56
C SER A 81 46.39 31.69 -5.54
N ASP A 82 46.15 32.93 -5.96
CA ASP A 82 45.14 33.44 -6.91
C ASP A 82 45.90 34.15 -8.07
N PRO A 83 45.29 34.64 -9.18
CA PRO A 83 44.19 34.17 -10.05
C PRO A 83 44.71 33.90 -11.49
N THR A 84 43.86 33.40 -12.42
CA THR A 84 43.67 33.95 -13.80
C THR A 84 42.76 33.04 -14.65
N ALA A 85 41.60 33.57 -15.07
CA ALA A 85 40.77 33.08 -16.18
C ALA A 85 41.28 33.70 -17.53
N PRO A 86 40.86 33.28 -18.77
CA PRO A 86 39.59 32.62 -19.10
C PRO A 86 39.55 31.65 -20.33
N GLN A 87 38.38 31.00 -20.52
CA GLN A 87 37.65 30.68 -21.78
C GLN A 87 37.42 29.22 -22.22
N LEU A 88 36.11 28.96 -22.41
CA LEU A 88 35.38 28.26 -23.48
C LEU A 88 35.87 26.91 -24.03
N GLY A 89 34.98 25.91 -23.91
CA GLY A 89 34.58 25.06 -25.02
C GLY A 89 34.79 23.56 -24.83
N GLU A 90 33.68 22.82 -24.72
CA GLU A 90 33.33 21.63 -25.53
C GLU A 90 32.57 20.59 -24.69
N LYS A 91 31.29 20.43 -25.02
CA LYS A 91 30.35 19.47 -24.41
C LYS A 91 30.73 18.07 -24.89
N VAL A 92 31.29 17.25 -24.00
CA VAL A 92 31.53 15.81 -24.25
C VAL A 92 30.63 14.98 -23.35
N SER A 93 30.06 13.96 -23.98
CA SER A 93 29.08 12.99 -23.50
C SER A 93 29.47 12.29 -22.20
N ALA A 94 28.45 12.03 -21.38
CA ALA A 94 28.46 11.33 -20.10
C ALA A 94 29.31 10.04 -20.08
N ALA A 95 30.19 9.95 -19.09
CA ALA A 95 30.75 8.70 -18.59
C ALA A 95 30.14 8.44 -17.20
N PRO A 96 29.89 7.17 -16.82
CA PRO A 96 29.33 6.84 -15.51
C PRO A 96 30.27 7.33 -14.39
N PRO A 97 29.73 7.84 -13.26
CA PRO A 97 30.54 8.37 -12.17
C PRO A 97 31.45 7.27 -11.58
N ALA A 98 32.67 7.64 -11.23
CA ALA A 98 33.72 6.74 -10.78
C ALA A 98 33.44 6.17 -9.37
N GLY A 99 32.58 5.14 -9.30
CA GLY A 99 32.42 4.25 -8.14
C GLY A 99 33.33 3.00 -8.23
N PRO A 100 33.57 2.27 -7.12
CA PRO A 100 34.30 1.01 -7.16
C PRO A 100 33.60 -0.01 -8.06
N GLU A 101 34.39 -0.76 -8.83
CA GLU A 101 33.90 -1.77 -9.76
C GLU A 101 33.04 -2.82 -9.02
N PRO A 102 31.84 -3.17 -9.54
CA PRO A 102 30.95 -4.10 -8.86
C PRO A 102 31.60 -5.49 -8.69
N PRO A 103 31.25 -6.23 -7.61
CA PRO A 103 31.75 -7.58 -7.40
C PRO A 103 31.40 -8.49 -8.59
N LYS A 104 32.33 -9.38 -8.97
CA LYS A 104 32.17 -10.28 -10.11
C LYS A 104 30.93 -11.17 -9.96
N LEU A 105 29.99 -10.99 -10.87
CA LEU A 105 28.83 -11.85 -11.10
C LEU A 105 29.29 -13.24 -11.56
N GLU A 106 28.97 -14.28 -10.79
CA GLU A 106 28.89 -15.64 -11.30
C GLU A 106 27.52 -15.79 -11.98
N GLU A 107 27.54 -16.11 -13.29
CA GLU A 107 26.42 -16.37 -14.22
C GLU A 107 25.88 -15.19 -15.07
N PRO A 108 26.37 -15.02 -16.31
CA PRO A 108 25.90 -14.01 -17.25
C PRO A 108 24.84 -14.59 -18.20
N ALA A 109 23.58 -14.66 -17.77
CA ALA A 109 22.53 -15.13 -18.67
C ALA A 109 21.15 -14.57 -18.41
N GLN A 110 21.03 -13.27 -18.13
CA GLN A 110 19.82 -12.49 -18.39
C GLN A 110 20.13 -11.06 -18.00
N TYR A 111 20.31 -10.17 -18.97
CA TYR A 111 19.73 -8.83 -19.03
C TYR A 111 20.22 -8.19 -20.33
N THR A 112 19.26 -7.79 -21.15
CA THR A 112 19.48 -7.16 -22.45
C THR A 112 19.96 -5.73 -22.25
N THR A 113 21.11 -5.38 -22.83
CA THR A 113 21.50 -3.97 -23.01
C THR A 113 20.57 -3.32 -24.02
N ARG A 114 20.02 -2.14 -23.70
CA ARG A 114 19.39 -1.28 -24.71
C ARG A 114 19.98 0.11 -24.61
N GLY A 115 20.90 0.38 -25.53
CA GLY A 115 21.47 1.70 -25.76
C GLY A 115 20.48 2.69 -26.39
N THR A 116 20.82 3.95 -26.15
CA THR A 116 20.27 5.22 -26.63
C THR A 116 19.99 5.27 -28.13
N SER A 117 18.82 5.79 -28.52
CA SER A 117 18.61 6.59 -29.76
C SER A 117 17.21 7.23 -29.79
N GLU A 118 17.22 8.56 -29.85
CA GLU A 118 16.40 9.52 -30.62
C GLU A 118 14.87 9.31 -30.82
N ASN A 119 14.09 10.34 -30.45
CA ASN A 119 12.69 10.60 -30.87
C ASN A 119 12.63 11.09 -32.34
N PRO A 120 11.48 11.12 -33.09
CA PRO A 120 10.05 10.83 -32.78
C PRO A 120 9.35 9.99 -33.93
N PRO A 121 7.99 9.93 -34.15
CA PRO A 121 6.80 10.36 -33.39
C PRO A 121 5.77 9.23 -33.09
N ALA A 122 4.71 9.62 -32.37
CA ALA A 122 3.64 8.82 -31.76
C ALA A 122 3.08 7.61 -32.55
N GLN A 123 2.98 6.45 -31.88
CA GLN A 123 2.07 5.37 -32.26
C GLN A 123 1.58 4.54 -31.06
N LYS A 124 0.25 4.58 -30.82
CA LYS A 124 -0.47 3.73 -29.86
C LYS A 124 -0.28 2.24 -30.19
N ARG A 125 0.51 1.48 -29.41
CA ARG A 125 0.43 0.01 -29.36
C ARG A 125 1.28 -0.59 -28.23
N GLY A 126 0.61 -1.14 -27.21
CA GLY A 126 1.31 -1.82 -26.10
C GLY A 126 0.49 -2.71 -25.17
N LYS A 127 -0.85 -2.72 -25.18
CA LYS A 127 -1.66 -3.56 -24.26
C LYS A 127 -1.64 -5.08 -24.53
N ARG A 128 -1.09 -5.53 -25.67
CA ARG A 128 -1.16 -6.96 -26.06
C ARG A 128 0.01 -7.82 -25.57
N ARG A 129 1.15 -7.24 -25.19
CA ARG A 129 2.32 -8.02 -24.71
C ARG A 129 2.27 -8.26 -23.19
N LEU A 130 1.77 -7.30 -22.41
CA LEU A 130 1.56 -7.47 -20.97
C LEU A 130 0.47 -8.51 -20.66
N TRP A 131 -0.59 -8.57 -21.49
CA TRP A 131 -1.68 -9.53 -21.31
C TRP A 131 -1.25 -10.98 -21.53
N ILE A 132 -0.30 -11.24 -22.43
CA ILE A 132 0.21 -12.60 -22.68
C ILE A 132 1.11 -13.05 -21.53
N ILE A 133 1.92 -12.15 -20.94
CA ILE A 133 2.77 -12.46 -19.78
C ILE A 133 1.89 -12.78 -18.56
N TYR A 134 0.83 -12.02 -18.34
CA TYR A 134 -0.15 -12.27 -17.28
C TYR A 134 -0.81 -13.66 -17.41
N TRP A 135 -1.25 -14.05 -18.61
CA TRP A 135 -1.79 -15.39 -18.84
C TRP A 135 -0.76 -16.52 -18.68
N LEU A 136 0.51 -16.26 -19.01
CA LEU A 136 1.58 -17.25 -18.89
C LEU A 136 1.94 -17.54 -17.42
N LEU A 137 1.87 -16.51 -16.55
CA LEU A 137 2.03 -16.68 -15.10
C LEU A 137 0.87 -17.46 -14.47
N ILE A 138 -0.37 -17.21 -14.92
CA ILE A 138 -1.55 -17.97 -14.47
C ILE A 138 -1.44 -19.46 -14.82
N VAL A 139 -1.02 -19.78 -16.05
CA VAL A 139 -0.84 -21.18 -16.47
C VAL A 139 0.30 -21.86 -15.72
N LEU A 140 1.39 -21.14 -15.42
CA LEU A 140 2.50 -21.66 -14.62
C LEU A 140 2.08 -21.96 -13.17
N ALA A 141 1.28 -21.08 -12.55
CA ALA A 141 0.73 -21.29 -11.21
C ALA A 141 -0.22 -22.50 -11.16
N LEU A 142 -1.07 -22.67 -12.18
CA LEU A 142 -1.95 -23.84 -12.31
C LEU A 142 -1.16 -25.15 -12.49
N ALA A 143 -0.04 -25.13 -13.24
CA ALA A 143 0.83 -26.30 -13.40
C ALA A 143 1.50 -26.72 -12.08
N ILE A 144 1.85 -25.75 -11.21
CA ILE A 144 2.41 -26.01 -9.87
C ILE A 144 1.34 -26.60 -8.93
N GLN A 145 0.09 -26.14 -9.02
CA GLN A 145 -1.00 -26.72 -8.22
C GLN A 145 -1.37 -28.14 -8.67
N ILE A 146 -1.36 -28.39 -9.98
CA ILE A 146 -1.63 -29.73 -10.52
C ILE A 146 -0.49 -30.71 -10.20
N SER A 147 0.76 -30.26 -10.15
CA SER A 147 1.89 -31.11 -9.76
C SER A 147 1.86 -31.49 -8.28
N ALA A 148 1.44 -30.58 -7.39
CA ALA A 148 1.21 -30.89 -5.97
C ALA A 148 0.05 -31.88 -5.77
N LEU A 149 -1.02 -31.76 -6.56
CA LEU A 149 -2.17 -32.68 -6.50
C LEU A 149 -1.83 -34.08 -7.02
N LEU A 150 -0.95 -34.19 -8.03
CA LEU A 150 -0.51 -35.48 -8.59
C LEU A 150 0.60 -36.15 -7.77
N PHE A 151 1.43 -35.40 -7.04
CA PHE A 151 2.49 -35.96 -6.17
C PHE A 151 2.06 -36.17 -4.70
N GLY A 152 0.95 -35.58 -4.24
CA GLY A 152 0.43 -35.75 -2.87
C GLY A 152 -0.30 -37.07 -2.59
N LEU A 153 -0.50 -37.94 -3.58
CA LEU A 153 -1.20 -39.23 -3.45
C LEU A 153 -0.23 -40.42 -3.46
N ARG A 154 0.71 -40.47 -2.50
CA ARG A 154 1.40 -41.73 -2.14
C ARG A 154 2.06 -41.72 -0.75
N GLY A 155 1.35 -42.30 0.23
CA GLY A 155 1.89 -42.85 1.49
C GLY A 155 2.03 -41.84 2.63
N PHE A 156 1.80 -42.15 3.91
CA PHE A 156 1.70 -43.44 4.60
C PHE A 156 0.86 -43.29 5.88
N SER A 157 0.09 -44.34 6.18
CA SER A 157 -0.66 -44.54 7.42
C SER A 157 0.24 -44.80 8.65
N ASN A 158 -0.17 -44.31 9.82
CA ASN A 158 -0.07 -44.97 11.13
C ASN A 158 -0.92 -44.15 12.13
N ARG A 159 -2.02 -44.65 12.74
CA ARG A 159 -2.25 -45.78 13.66
C ARG A 159 -1.93 -45.45 15.14
N GLY A 160 -2.97 -45.56 15.98
CA GLY A 160 -2.97 -45.55 17.45
C GLY A 160 -4.08 -44.62 17.95
N GLY A 161 -5.26 -45.10 18.37
CA GLY A 161 -5.50 -45.74 19.68
C GLY A 161 -5.53 -44.63 20.75
N ASP A 162 -6.61 -44.29 21.44
CA ASP A 162 -7.53 -45.17 22.16
C ASP A 162 -8.90 -44.53 22.44
N THR A 163 -9.79 -45.43 22.78
CA THR A 163 -11.19 -45.31 23.18
C THR A 163 -11.41 -44.53 24.48
N ALA A 164 -12.45 -43.70 24.53
CA ALA A 164 -13.32 -43.58 25.69
C ALA A 164 -14.72 -43.10 25.27
N SER A 165 -15.66 -44.03 25.29
CA SER A 165 -17.09 -43.82 25.16
C SER A 165 -17.69 -43.27 26.45
N VAL A 166 -18.50 -42.22 26.35
CA VAL A 166 -19.68 -42.05 27.23
C VAL A 166 -20.86 -41.73 26.32
N ALA A 167 -21.86 -42.59 26.38
CA ALA A 167 -23.11 -42.46 25.66
C ALA A 167 -24.23 -42.04 26.62
N VAL A 168 -25.34 -41.61 25.99
CA VAL A 168 -26.71 -41.46 26.51
C VAL A 168 -26.96 -40.06 27.13
N SER A 169 -27.90 -39.25 26.64
CA SER A 169 -29.24 -39.58 26.16
C SER A 169 -29.81 -38.56 25.16
N ALA A 170 -30.49 -39.05 24.12
CA ALA A 170 -31.56 -38.35 23.39
C ALA A 170 -32.78 -38.18 24.34
N VAL A 171 -33.77 -37.28 24.14
CA VAL A 171 -34.64 -37.07 22.95
C VAL A 171 -35.31 -35.67 23.01
N PRO A 172 -36.21 -35.25 22.08
CA PRO A 172 -36.05 -34.09 21.21
C PRO A 172 -36.95 -32.89 21.60
N SER A 173 -36.72 -31.72 21.04
CA SER A 173 -37.78 -30.69 20.90
C SER A 173 -37.51 -29.82 19.69
N VAL A 174 -38.56 -29.68 18.89
CA VAL A 174 -38.68 -28.84 17.72
C VAL A 174 -38.87 -27.40 18.21
N GLU A 175 -38.03 -26.48 17.77
CA GLU A 175 -38.38 -25.06 17.70
C GLU A 175 -37.61 -24.35 16.57
N GLU A 176 -38.36 -23.46 15.91
CA GLU A 176 -38.10 -22.65 14.73
C GLU A 176 -37.03 -21.55 15.03
N PRO A 177 -36.35 -20.95 14.04
CA PRO A 177 -34.99 -20.45 14.19
C PRO A 177 -34.94 -19.18 15.03
N GLU A 178 -34.12 -19.22 16.07
CA GLU A 178 -33.71 -18.03 16.80
C GLU A 178 -32.81 -17.19 15.88
N VAL A 179 -33.31 -16.00 15.57
CA VAL A 179 -32.63 -14.93 14.85
C VAL A 179 -31.28 -14.66 15.51
N THR A 180 -30.18 -15.03 14.85
CA THR A 180 -28.86 -14.54 15.24
C THR A 180 -28.91 -13.01 15.28
N PRO A 181 -28.63 -12.38 16.43
CA PRO A 181 -28.67 -10.92 16.52
C PRO A 181 -27.62 -10.33 15.58
N ILE A 182 -28.06 -9.43 14.71
CA ILE A 182 -27.22 -8.52 13.94
C ILE A 182 -26.41 -7.71 14.97
N PRO A 183 -25.07 -7.66 14.88
CA PRO A 183 -24.30 -6.78 15.76
C PRO A 183 -24.77 -5.34 15.54
N THR A 184 -25.29 -4.76 16.62
CA THR A 184 -25.69 -3.35 16.66
C THR A 184 -24.44 -2.50 16.52
N ALA A 185 -24.42 -1.62 15.51
CA ALA A 185 -23.44 -0.56 15.39
C ALA A 185 -23.39 0.23 16.71
N GLY A 186 -22.23 0.27 17.35
CA GLY A 186 -22.08 0.95 18.63
C GLY A 186 -21.36 0.16 19.72
N THR A 187 -20.30 -0.57 19.37
CA THR A 187 -19.20 -0.78 20.33
C THR A 187 -17.92 -0.75 19.52
N GLY A 188 -17.44 0.46 19.26
CA GLY A 188 -16.17 0.68 18.57
C GLY A 188 -15.07 -0.11 19.27
N LEU A 189 -14.10 -0.55 18.49
CA LEU A 189 -12.83 -1.08 18.99
C LEU A 189 -12.28 -0.10 20.04
N ALA A 190 -12.54 -0.39 21.32
CA ALA A 190 -12.11 0.45 22.41
C ALA A 190 -10.59 0.27 22.52
N ALA A 191 -9.86 1.31 22.15
CA ALA A 191 -8.41 1.32 22.17
C ALA A 191 -7.93 1.47 23.63
N GLU A 192 -8.02 0.40 24.41
CA GLU A 192 -7.35 0.31 25.71
C GLU A 192 -5.83 0.14 25.49
N GLY A 193 -5.02 0.98 26.14
CA GLY A 193 -3.56 0.94 25.98
C GLY A 193 -2.89 2.30 26.04
N SER A 194 -1.55 2.32 26.08
CA SER A 194 -0.77 3.57 26.12
C SER A 194 -0.67 4.19 24.73
N VAL A 195 -0.92 5.50 24.65
CA VAL A 195 -0.61 6.28 23.43
C VAL A 195 0.90 6.27 23.25
N THR A 196 1.35 5.77 22.11
CA THR A 196 2.77 5.73 21.74
C THR A 196 3.12 6.90 20.82
N TYR A 197 2.20 7.26 19.92
CA TYR A 197 2.36 8.38 19.01
C TYR A 197 1.06 9.17 18.91
N SER A 198 1.16 10.49 18.84
CA SER A 198 0.05 11.37 18.50
C SER A 198 0.60 12.55 17.70
N GLY A 199 -0.11 12.92 16.65
CA GLY A 199 0.30 14.01 15.78
C GLY A 199 -0.88 14.67 15.07
N VAL A 200 -0.66 15.91 14.63
CA VAL A 200 -1.54 16.60 13.70
C VAL A 200 -1.16 16.18 12.28
N LEU A 201 -2.15 15.92 11.45
CA LEU A 201 -1.95 15.62 10.03
C LEU A 201 -2.20 16.88 9.22
N ASP A 202 -1.51 17.00 8.09
CA ASP A 202 -1.80 18.02 7.10
C ASP A 202 -3.07 17.64 6.34
N ALA A 203 -3.97 18.61 6.14
CA ALA A 203 -5.22 18.42 5.40
C ALA A 203 -5.27 19.44 4.25
N PRO A 204 -4.52 19.21 3.17
CA PRO A 204 -4.35 20.20 2.09
C PRO A 204 -5.58 20.42 1.21
N GLY A 205 -6.67 19.65 1.37
CA GLY A 205 -7.83 19.73 0.47
C GLY A 205 -7.78 18.80 -0.74
N LYS A 206 -6.61 18.21 -1.01
CA LYS A 206 -6.28 17.55 -2.29
C LYS A 206 -5.20 16.50 -2.12
N GLY A 207 -5.05 15.63 -3.12
CA GLY A 207 -4.04 14.58 -3.11
C GLY A 207 -4.48 13.36 -2.30
N THR A 208 -3.53 12.46 -2.05
CA THR A 208 -3.78 11.14 -1.48
C THR A 208 -3.19 11.03 -0.07
N LEU A 209 -3.97 10.51 0.88
CA LEU A 209 -3.44 9.98 2.13
C LEU A 209 -3.20 8.48 1.99
N PHE A 210 -1.95 8.05 2.09
CA PHE A 210 -1.54 6.66 2.15
C PHE A 210 -1.38 6.24 3.61
N VAL A 211 -2.05 5.17 4.01
CA VAL A 211 -2.02 4.62 5.37
C VAL A 211 -1.53 3.19 5.28
N ASN A 212 -0.26 2.97 5.60
CA ASN A 212 0.40 1.66 5.50
C ASN A 212 0.67 1.09 6.89
N LEU A 213 0.06 -0.06 7.19
CA LEU A 213 0.31 -0.81 8.42
C LEU A 213 0.87 -2.19 8.07
N THR A 214 1.84 -2.66 8.85
CA THR A 214 2.26 -4.07 8.78
C THR A 214 1.22 -4.96 9.43
N ARG A 215 0.85 -4.64 10.68
CA ARG A 215 -0.19 -5.33 11.44
C ARG A 215 -0.92 -4.35 12.37
N GLY A 216 -2.10 -4.74 12.83
CA GLY A 216 -2.91 -3.97 13.78
C GLY A 216 -4.13 -3.35 13.13
N ASN A 217 -4.92 -2.63 13.92
CA ASN A 217 -6.22 -2.13 13.49
C ASN A 217 -6.14 -0.64 13.17
N VAL A 218 -6.91 -0.19 12.19
CA VAL A 218 -7.06 1.24 11.88
C VAL A 218 -8.52 1.64 11.93
N VAL A 219 -8.80 2.77 12.59
CA VAL A 219 -10.14 3.36 12.71
C VAL A 219 -10.09 4.79 12.20
N PHE A 220 -10.96 5.08 11.25
CA PHE A 220 -11.17 6.43 10.73
C PHE A 220 -12.37 7.09 11.39
N ARG A 221 -12.22 8.38 11.69
CA ARG A 221 -13.27 9.22 12.25
C ARG A 221 -13.36 10.52 11.47
N THR A 222 -14.56 11.07 11.40
CA THR A 222 -14.77 12.40 10.86
C THR A 222 -14.66 13.43 11.97
N GLY A 223 -13.93 14.52 11.75
CA GLY A 223 -13.78 15.59 12.74
C GLY A 223 -13.17 16.85 12.14
N ASP A 224 -13.20 17.94 12.90
CA ASP A 224 -12.82 19.27 12.40
C ASP A 224 -11.31 19.44 12.14
N GLN A 225 -10.47 18.60 12.77
CA GLN A 225 -9.02 18.66 12.64
C GLN A 225 -8.45 17.30 12.25
N ALA A 226 -7.52 17.31 11.29
CA ALA A 226 -6.84 16.11 10.88
C ALA A 226 -5.78 15.72 11.93
N SER A 227 -5.92 14.53 12.51
CA SER A 227 -5.03 14.06 13.57
C SER A 227 -4.91 12.53 13.54
N VAL A 228 -3.82 12.04 14.13
CA VAL A 228 -3.57 10.62 14.30
C VAL A 228 -3.17 10.32 15.73
N GLU A 229 -3.62 9.18 16.22
CA GLU A 229 -3.24 8.61 17.50
C GLU A 229 -2.91 7.13 17.30
N VAL A 230 -1.79 6.69 17.84
CA VAL A 230 -1.33 5.30 17.73
C VAL A 230 -1.07 4.75 19.12
N ARG A 231 -1.61 3.58 19.39
CA ARG A 231 -1.47 2.84 20.65
C ARG A 231 -0.84 1.48 20.42
N ASN A 232 -0.16 0.98 21.46
CA ASN A 232 0.38 -0.38 21.52
C ASN A 232 1.30 -0.74 20.34
N VAL A 233 2.29 0.12 20.05
CA VAL A 233 3.34 -0.17 19.06
C VAL A 233 4.45 -0.98 19.74
N ASP A 234 4.95 -2.01 19.06
CA ASP A 234 6.08 -2.81 19.52
C ASP A 234 7.35 -1.95 19.74
N VAL A 235 8.19 -2.35 20.70
CA VAL A 235 9.46 -1.67 20.94
C VAL A 235 10.38 -1.84 19.72
N GLY A 236 10.96 -0.74 19.23
CA GLY A 236 11.90 -0.75 18.10
C GLY A 236 11.25 -0.62 16.73
N HIS A 237 9.92 -0.52 16.68
CA HIS A 237 9.15 -0.24 15.48
C HIS A 237 8.89 1.27 15.32
N ASN A 238 8.75 1.72 14.08
CA ASN A 238 8.65 3.12 13.72
C ASN A 238 7.22 3.51 13.29
N VAL A 239 6.81 4.69 13.74
CA VAL A 239 5.62 5.39 13.26
C VAL A 239 6.10 6.66 12.58
N ASN A 240 5.90 6.75 11.27
CA ASN A 240 6.30 7.89 10.47
C ASN A 240 5.10 8.52 9.77
N TYR A 241 5.10 9.85 9.68
CA TYR A 241 4.17 10.61 8.90
C TYR A 241 4.94 11.67 8.12
N GLY A 242 4.74 11.71 6.80
CA GLY A 242 5.44 12.67 5.96
C GLY A 242 4.77 12.88 4.61
N LYS A 243 5.20 13.93 3.92
CA LYS A 243 4.72 14.26 2.58
C LYS A 243 5.41 13.36 1.54
N THR A 244 4.66 12.85 0.59
CA THR A 244 5.19 12.09 -0.54
C THR A 244 5.63 13.01 -1.69
N VAL A 245 6.46 12.48 -2.58
CA VAL A 245 6.95 13.21 -3.78
C VAL A 245 5.80 13.64 -4.71
N ASP A 246 4.69 12.90 -4.72
CA ASP A 246 3.53 13.10 -5.61
C ASP A 246 2.41 13.97 -4.99
N TYR A 247 2.76 14.92 -4.12
CA TYR A 247 1.79 15.79 -3.43
C TYR A 247 0.78 15.05 -2.52
N GLY A 248 1.07 13.81 -2.14
CA GLY A 248 0.33 13.06 -1.13
C GLY A 248 1.00 13.10 0.24
N TYR A 249 0.45 12.33 1.17
CA TYR A 249 0.99 12.14 2.51
C TYR A 249 0.97 10.66 2.85
N ALA A 250 2.03 10.17 3.48
CA ALA A 250 2.15 8.79 3.89
C ALA A 250 2.25 8.72 5.41
N PHE A 251 1.33 7.97 6.00
CA PHE A 251 1.42 7.48 7.37
C PHE A 251 1.85 6.00 7.30
N VAL A 252 2.95 5.67 7.97
CA VAL A 252 3.53 4.32 8.00
C VAL A 252 3.70 3.87 9.44
N CYS A 253 3.17 2.70 9.77
CA CYS A 253 3.38 2.02 11.04
C CYS A 253 3.84 0.57 10.76
N ASP A 254 5.09 0.28 11.08
CA ASP A 254 5.69 -1.03 10.82
C ASP A 254 5.52 -2.04 11.97
N SER A 255 4.68 -1.71 12.96
CA SER A 255 4.39 -2.57 14.11
C SER A 255 3.90 -3.96 13.72
N THR A 256 4.30 -4.97 14.50
CA THR A 256 3.88 -6.36 14.32
C THR A 256 2.91 -6.85 15.40
N ASP A 257 2.61 -6.01 16.39
CA ASP A 257 1.65 -6.28 17.46
C ASP A 257 0.23 -6.29 16.87
N PRO A 258 -0.52 -7.40 16.99
CA PRO A 258 -1.93 -7.42 16.59
C PRO A 258 -2.80 -6.43 17.38
N ASN A 259 -2.35 -5.97 18.56
CA ASN A 259 -3.05 -5.00 19.39
C ASN A 259 -2.69 -3.55 19.05
N THR A 260 -1.77 -3.31 18.11
CA THR A 260 -1.54 -1.96 17.58
C THR A 260 -2.85 -1.39 17.07
N HIS A 261 -3.16 -0.18 17.51
CA HIS A 261 -4.39 0.50 17.16
C HIS A 261 -4.07 1.92 16.69
N VAL A 262 -4.45 2.22 15.45
CA VAL A 262 -4.28 3.53 14.83
C VAL A 262 -5.65 4.17 14.70
N THR A 263 -5.86 5.33 15.31
CA THR A 263 -7.05 6.15 15.10
C THR A 263 -6.66 7.38 14.28
N ILE A 264 -7.29 7.55 13.13
CA ILE A 264 -7.09 8.70 12.25
C ILE A 264 -8.39 9.50 12.19
N THR A 265 -8.34 10.76 12.59
CA THR A 265 -9.48 11.69 12.47
C THR A 265 -9.23 12.60 11.28
N LEU A 266 -10.20 12.76 10.39
CA LEU A 266 -10.10 13.54 9.16
C LEU A 266 -11.31 14.47 8.98
N PRO A 267 -11.10 15.73 8.55
CA PRO A 267 -12.12 16.56 7.94
C PRO A 267 -12.67 15.95 6.64
N SER A 268 -13.90 16.29 6.28
CA SER A 268 -14.54 15.82 5.03
C SER A 268 -13.88 16.32 3.75
N ASP A 269 -13.06 17.37 3.83
CA ASP A 269 -12.31 17.92 2.71
C ASP A 269 -10.81 17.67 2.86
N ALA A 270 -10.36 16.81 3.79
CA ALA A 270 -8.94 16.68 4.09
C ALA A 270 -8.10 16.21 2.89
N PHE A 271 -8.62 15.24 2.14
CA PHE A 271 -7.97 14.58 1.01
C PHE A 271 -8.96 14.23 -0.09
N GLU A 272 -8.49 14.15 -1.34
CA GLU A 272 -9.30 13.69 -2.47
C GLU A 272 -9.34 12.15 -2.52
N ARG A 273 -8.23 11.50 -2.15
CA ARG A 273 -8.09 10.05 -2.13
C ARG A 273 -7.56 9.55 -0.78
N LEU A 274 -8.10 8.42 -0.33
CA LEU A 274 -7.60 7.65 0.81
C LEU A 274 -7.20 6.27 0.31
N GLU A 275 -5.96 5.86 0.59
CA GLU A 275 -5.46 4.52 0.33
C GLU A 275 -4.98 3.89 1.63
N VAL A 276 -5.61 2.79 2.05
CA VAL A 276 -5.29 2.08 3.29
C VAL A 276 -4.81 0.69 2.93
N HIS A 277 -3.64 0.31 3.41
CA HIS A 277 -3.03 -0.97 3.13
C HIS A 277 -2.49 -1.60 4.42
N ILE A 278 -3.09 -2.73 4.82
CA ILE A 278 -2.62 -3.58 5.91
C ILE A 278 -2.01 -4.85 5.33
N SER A 279 -0.68 -4.99 5.46
CA SER A 279 0.08 -6.01 4.73
C SER A 279 -0.12 -7.43 5.25
N ASN A 280 -0.41 -7.63 6.55
CA ASN A 280 -0.49 -8.96 7.16
C ASN A 280 -1.86 -9.23 7.78
N SER A 281 -2.19 -8.56 8.89
CA SER A 281 -3.46 -8.74 9.55
C SER A 281 -3.89 -7.53 10.37
N GLY A 282 -5.19 -7.24 10.32
CA GLY A 282 -5.75 -6.04 10.92
C GLY A 282 -7.16 -5.73 10.42
N ALA A 283 -7.99 -5.20 11.32
CA ALA A 283 -9.29 -4.65 10.97
C ALA A 283 -9.15 -3.22 10.44
N ILE A 284 -9.95 -2.89 9.42
CA ILE A 284 -10.11 -1.52 8.90
C ILE A 284 -11.54 -1.07 9.21
N GLU A 285 -11.68 0.01 9.97
CA GLU A 285 -12.96 0.68 10.20
C GLU A 285 -12.93 2.05 9.53
N LEU A 286 -13.60 2.17 8.39
CA LEU A 286 -13.64 3.40 7.59
C LEU A 286 -14.55 4.48 8.18
N GLY A 287 -15.38 4.17 9.20
CA GLY A 287 -16.26 5.15 9.83
C GLY A 287 -17.22 5.84 8.86
N GLU A 288 -17.48 7.13 9.07
CA GLU A 288 -18.39 7.97 8.27
C GLU A 288 -17.62 8.96 7.37
N LEU A 289 -16.73 8.42 6.54
CA LEU A 289 -15.86 9.24 5.70
C LEU A 289 -16.58 9.84 4.49
N HIS A 290 -16.14 11.05 4.14
CA HIS A 290 -16.58 11.82 2.99
C HIS A 290 -15.37 12.06 2.11
N ILE A 291 -14.98 11.09 1.29
CA ILE A 291 -13.75 11.15 0.48
C ILE A 291 -14.08 10.64 -0.92
N ARG A 292 -13.65 11.39 -1.93
CA ARG A 292 -13.99 11.13 -3.32
C ARG A 292 -13.58 9.73 -3.77
N GLN A 293 -12.37 9.28 -3.44
CA GLN A 293 -11.90 7.92 -3.76
C GLN A 293 -11.34 7.22 -2.52
N ILE A 294 -11.78 5.98 -2.28
CA ILE A 294 -11.31 5.16 -1.16
C ILE A 294 -10.85 3.79 -1.68
N ASP A 295 -9.58 3.49 -1.46
CA ASP A 295 -8.96 2.19 -1.69
C ASP A 295 -8.56 1.60 -0.33
N ALA A 296 -9.12 0.46 0.06
CA ALA A 296 -8.85 -0.18 1.34
C ALA A 296 -8.53 -1.67 1.15
N PHE A 297 -7.34 -2.08 1.58
CA PHE A 297 -6.86 -3.45 1.50
C PHE A 297 -6.37 -3.95 2.86
N THR A 298 -6.76 -5.18 3.22
CA THR A 298 -6.13 -5.94 4.32
C THR A 298 -5.91 -7.39 3.89
N ALA A 299 -4.72 -7.94 4.14
CA ALA A 299 -4.47 -9.35 3.84
C ALA A 299 -5.27 -10.29 4.77
N SER A 300 -5.53 -9.89 6.01
CA SER A 300 -6.41 -10.66 6.90
C SER A 300 -7.07 -9.77 7.95
N GLY A 301 -8.38 -9.66 7.86
CA GLY A 301 -9.18 -8.93 8.83
C GLY A 301 -10.46 -8.37 8.22
N PRO A 302 -11.42 -7.99 9.07
CA PRO A 302 -12.65 -7.41 8.59
C PRO A 302 -12.42 -5.98 8.09
N ILE A 303 -13.18 -5.58 7.08
CA ILE A 303 -13.32 -4.18 6.70
C ILE A 303 -14.76 -3.77 6.96
N GLN A 304 -14.94 -2.73 7.77
CA GLN A 304 -16.25 -2.19 8.10
C GLN A 304 -16.33 -0.70 7.83
N SER A 305 -17.53 -0.20 7.55
CA SER A 305 -17.81 1.23 7.44
C SER A 305 -19.15 1.60 8.05
N GLY A 306 -19.26 2.85 8.48
CA GLY A 306 -20.54 3.51 8.70
C GLY A 306 -21.12 4.03 7.37
N CYS A 307 -21.64 5.25 7.39
CA CYS A 307 -22.16 5.95 6.22
C CYS A 307 -21.03 6.60 5.41
N LEU A 308 -20.66 6.00 4.28
CA LEU A 308 -19.65 6.52 3.35
C LEU A 308 -20.27 7.40 2.27
N GLN A 309 -19.61 8.53 1.99
CA GLN A 309 -19.83 9.33 0.79
C GLN A 309 -18.60 9.23 -0.09
N THR A 310 -18.72 8.57 -1.25
CA THR A 310 -17.59 8.33 -2.15
C THR A 310 -18.02 8.16 -3.62
N GLU A 311 -17.16 8.56 -4.57
CA GLU A 311 -17.34 8.34 -6.01
C GLU A 311 -16.85 6.94 -6.41
N ASP A 312 -15.64 6.61 -5.99
CA ASP A 312 -14.94 5.37 -6.31
C ASP A 312 -14.52 4.64 -5.03
N LEU A 313 -15.06 3.44 -4.83
CA LEU A 313 -14.78 2.60 -3.68
C LEU A 313 -14.19 1.26 -4.11
N ASN A 314 -13.06 0.90 -3.54
CA ASN A 314 -12.43 -0.38 -3.72
C ASN A 314 -12.02 -0.95 -2.37
N VAL A 315 -12.66 -2.05 -1.98
CA VAL A 315 -12.47 -2.69 -0.68
C VAL A 315 -12.10 -4.14 -0.90
N VAL A 316 -10.94 -4.55 -0.41
CA VAL A 316 -10.38 -5.89 -0.62
C VAL A 316 -9.88 -6.47 0.69
N THR A 317 -10.36 -7.66 1.04
CA THR A 317 -9.82 -8.46 2.14
C THR A 317 -9.59 -9.89 1.68
N ASP A 318 -8.35 -10.39 1.73
CA ASP A 318 -8.08 -11.76 1.27
C ASP A 318 -8.74 -12.79 2.19
N ILE A 319 -8.66 -12.55 3.51
CA ILE A 319 -9.29 -13.35 4.56
C ILE A 319 -10.00 -12.42 5.55
N GLY A 320 -11.30 -12.28 5.39
CA GLY A 320 -12.10 -11.46 6.28
C GLY A 320 -13.45 -11.14 5.67
N ASN A 321 -14.29 -10.46 6.44
CA ASN A 321 -15.61 -10.06 6.01
C ASN A 321 -15.63 -8.59 5.67
N VAL A 322 -16.49 -8.20 4.73
CA VAL A 322 -16.73 -6.80 4.41
C VAL A 322 -18.15 -6.43 4.82
N TRP A 323 -18.28 -5.40 5.66
CA TRP A 323 -19.57 -4.85 6.07
C TRP A 323 -19.63 -3.33 5.89
N LEU A 324 -20.40 -2.87 4.90
CA LEU A 324 -20.54 -1.45 4.60
C LEU A 324 -21.96 -1.01 4.96
N GLU A 325 -22.11 -0.24 6.05
CA GLU A 325 -23.42 0.13 6.58
C GLU A 325 -24.25 0.91 5.56
N LYS A 326 -23.65 1.88 4.87
CA LYS A 326 -24.29 2.61 3.78
C LYS A 326 -23.26 3.30 2.91
N ILE A 327 -23.47 3.26 1.61
CA ILE A 327 -22.67 4.01 0.63
C ILE A 327 -23.63 4.95 -0.10
N SER A 328 -23.27 6.23 -0.19
CA SER A 328 -24.08 7.26 -0.82
C SER A 328 -23.26 8.21 -1.69
N ASN A 329 -23.96 9.05 -2.46
CA ASN A 329 -23.31 10.14 -3.19
C ASN A 329 -22.69 11.14 -2.20
N GLY A 330 -21.62 11.80 -2.63
CA GLY A 330 -21.12 12.99 -1.96
C GLY A 330 -21.88 14.24 -2.35
N ALA A 331 -21.53 15.36 -1.71
CA ALA A 331 -22.09 16.66 -2.03
C ALA A 331 -21.80 17.06 -3.50
N ASP A 332 -20.56 16.84 -3.95
CA ASP A 332 -20.07 17.30 -5.26
C ASP A 332 -19.79 16.18 -6.27
N TYR A 333 -19.90 14.92 -5.84
CA TYR A 333 -19.61 13.75 -6.66
C TYR A 333 -20.68 12.68 -6.47
N GLN A 334 -20.95 11.93 -7.54
CA GLN A 334 -21.89 10.83 -7.53
C GLN A 334 -21.11 9.53 -7.39
N MET A 335 -21.67 8.55 -6.70
CA MET A 335 -21.09 7.21 -6.65
C MET A 335 -21.12 6.59 -8.05
N GLN A 336 -19.99 6.02 -8.50
CA GLN A 336 -19.84 5.46 -9.84
C GLN A 336 -19.34 4.03 -9.82
N ASN A 337 -18.21 3.76 -9.15
CA ASN A 337 -17.56 2.45 -9.18
C ASN A 337 -17.41 1.90 -7.77
N VAL A 338 -17.92 0.69 -7.55
CA VAL A 338 -17.76 -0.03 -6.29
C VAL A 338 -17.21 -1.42 -6.57
N CYS A 339 -16.08 -1.74 -5.98
CA CYS A 339 -15.44 -3.05 -6.00
C CYS A 339 -15.32 -3.56 -4.57
N ILE A 340 -15.87 -4.75 -4.29
CA ILE A 340 -15.80 -5.39 -2.98
C ILE A 340 -15.32 -6.82 -3.15
N GLN A 341 -14.19 -7.17 -2.56
CA GLN A 341 -13.59 -8.50 -2.67
C GLN A 341 -13.33 -9.07 -1.29
N ALA A 342 -13.98 -10.20 -1.00
CA ALA A 342 -13.81 -11.03 0.19
C ALA A 342 -13.80 -12.52 -0.20
N PRO A 343 -12.82 -12.97 -1.03
CA PRO A 343 -12.80 -14.32 -1.59
C PRO A 343 -12.79 -15.46 -0.54
N HIS A 344 -12.49 -15.17 0.73
CA HIS A 344 -12.61 -16.11 1.85
C HIS A 344 -13.47 -15.58 3.00
N GLY A 345 -14.49 -14.78 2.68
CA GLY A 345 -15.47 -14.31 3.67
C GLY A 345 -16.83 -14.00 3.06
N TYR A 346 -17.62 -13.23 3.80
CA TYR A 346 -18.92 -12.73 3.35
C TYR A 346 -18.86 -11.23 3.05
N VAL A 347 -19.83 -10.76 2.26
CA VAL A 347 -20.02 -9.33 1.96
C VAL A 347 -21.43 -8.91 2.34
N ALA A 348 -21.54 -7.81 3.06
CA ALA A 348 -22.79 -7.12 3.32
C ALA A 348 -22.62 -5.62 3.00
N ALA A 349 -23.44 -5.07 2.13
CA ALA A 349 -23.35 -3.65 1.76
C ALA A 349 -24.73 -3.06 1.42
N ASN A 350 -24.94 -1.81 1.82
CA ASN A 350 -26.16 -1.07 1.49
C ASN A 350 -25.83 0.15 0.63
N PHE A 351 -26.67 0.42 -0.36
CA PHE A 351 -26.49 1.51 -1.32
C PHE A 351 -27.70 2.44 -1.32
N SER A 352 -27.46 3.75 -1.27
CA SER A 352 -28.52 4.76 -1.47
C SER A 352 -29.08 4.75 -2.88
N ALA A 353 -28.24 4.40 -3.86
CA ALA A 353 -28.65 4.31 -5.25
C ALA A 353 -29.61 3.12 -5.47
N PRO A 354 -30.69 3.30 -6.24
CA PRO A 354 -31.62 2.23 -6.54
C PRO A 354 -30.98 1.19 -7.46
N ARG A 355 -31.49 -0.05 -7.39
CA ARG A 355 -30.88 -1.21 -8.04
C ARG A 355 -30.76 -1.10 -9.56
N ASN A 356 -31.69 -0.41 -10.23
CA ASN A 356 -31.73 -0.21 -11.68
C ASN A 356 -30.56 0.64 -12.22
N GLU A 357 -29.90 1.42 -11.37
CA GLU A 357 -28.77 2.27 -11.79
C GLU A 357 -27.42 1.52 -11.80
N TRP A 358 -27.40 0.25 -11.36
CA TRP A 358 -26.20 -0.57 -11.22
C TRP A 358 -26.04 -1.64 -12.28
N LYS A 359 -24.89 -1.63 -12.95
CA LYS A 359 -24.35 -2.78 -13.68
C LYS A 359 -23.54 -3.63 -12.71
N THR A 360 -24.04 -4.81 -12.38
CA THR A 360 -23.48 -5.69 -11.33
C THR A 360 -22.75 -6.89 -11.92
N ASN A 361 -21.57 -7.20 -11.38
CA ASN A 361 -20.84 -8.45 -11.60
C ASN A 361 -20.56 -9.10 -10.23
N ILE A 362 -21.28 -10.16 -9.89
CA ILE A 362 -21.25 -10.75 -8.54
C ILE A 362 -20.87 -12.23 -8.62
N THR A 363 -19.86 -12.62 -7.85
CA THR A 363 -19.41 -14.00 -7.68
C THR A 363 -19.58 -14.40 -6.22
N ALA A 364 -20.57 -15.26 -5.93
CA ALA A 364 -20.91 -15.72 -4.59
C ALA A 364 -21.45 -17.17 -4.64
N PRO A 365 -20.59 -18.20 -4.51
CA PRO A 365 -20.99 -19.59 -4.73
C PRO A 365 -21.98 -20.11 -3.68
N ASP A 366 -21.93 -19.60 -2.44
CA ASP A 366 -22.83 -20.01 -1.35
C ASP A 366 -24.18 -19.25 -1.33
N GLY A 367 -24.41 -18.35 -2.28
CA GLY A 367 -25.69 -17.68 -2.49
C GLY A 367 -25.69 -16.16 -2.25
N MET A 368 -26.79 -15.52 -2.66
CA MET A 368 -26.96 -14.07 -2.62
C MET A 368 -28.37 -13.70 -2.14
N VAL A 369 -28.44 -12.73 -1.23
CA VAL A 369 -29.69 -12.13 -0.73
C VAL A 369 -29.70 -10.67 -1.15
N GLU A 370 -30.73 -10.28 -1.90
CA GLU A 370 -30.89 -8.91 -2.40
C GLU A 370 -32.21 -8.31 -1.92
N SER A 371 -32.21 -7.05 -1.50
CA SER A 371 -33.43 -6.31 -1.12
C SER A 371 -33.44 -4.91 -1.73
N THR A 372 -34.60 -4.45 -2.20
CA THR A 372 -34.76 -3.13 -2.83
C THR A 372 -35.96 -2.40 -2.23
N VAL A 373 -35.80 -1.12 -1.85
CA VAL A 373 -36.85 -0.37 -1.13
C VAL A 373 -37.69 0.55 -2.04
N SER A 374 -37.29 0.81 -3.28
CA SER A 374 -38.14 1.50 -4.27
C SER A 374 -37.72 1.22 -5.71
N ALA A 375 -38.70 0.96 -6.56
CA ALA A 375 -38.54 0.78 -8.00
C ALA A 375 -39.40 1.80 -8.75
N SER A 376 -38.78 2.83 -9.34
CA SER A 376 -39.36 3.52 -10.50
C SER A 376 -38.39 4.53 -11.10
N SER A 377 -37.73 4.16 -12.19
CA SER A 377 -37.82 4.85 -13.49
C SER A 377 -36.82 4.21 -14.46
N GLU A 378 -37.10 4.30 -15.75
CA GLU A 378 -36.23 3.83 -16.82
C GLU A 378 -35.00 4.75 -16.92
N THR A 379 -33.97 4.47 -16.12
CA THR A 379 -32.65 5.08 -16.24
C THR A 379 -31.62 4.03 -16.63
N VAL A 380 -30.74 4.41 -17.56
CA VAL A 380 -29.66 3.57 -18.06
C VAL A 380 -28.62 3.36 -16.96
N ALA A 381 -28.18 2.12 -16.74
CA ALA A 381 -27.15 1.79 -15.77
C ALA A 381 -25.87 2.60 -16.01
N ALA A 382 -25.60 3.56 -15.11
CA ALA A 382 -24.42 4.42 -15.17
C ALA A 382 -23.34 3.96 -14.17
N ARG A 383 -23.71 3.20 -13.13
CA ARG A 383 -22.79 2.74 -12.08
C ARG A 383 -22.33 1.31 -12.30
N SER A 384 -21.14 0.99 -11.81
CA SER A 384 -20.54 -0.35 -11.84
C SER A 384 -20.37 -0.88 -10.43
N LEU A 385 -20.86 -2.10 -10.18
CA LEU A 385 -20.65 -2.83 -8.92
C LEU A 385 -20.03 -4.19 -9.22
N GLU A 386 -18.88 -4.46 -8.63
CA GLU A 386 -18.22 -5.75 -8.64
C GLU A 386 -18.15 -6.30 -7.21
N VAL A 387 -18.62 -7.54 -7.02
CA VAL A 387 -18.56 -8.20 -5.72
C VAL A 387 -18.03 -9.61 -5.88
N VAL A 388 -17.02 -9.97 -5.10
CA VAL A 388 -16.50 -11.34 -4.98
C VAL A 388 -16.57 -11.75 -3.52
N ALA A 389 -17.24 -12.86 -3.22
CA ALA A 389 -17.29 -13.45 -1.89
C ALA A 389 -17.18 -14.97 -1.97
N ALA A 390 -16.58 -15.62 -0.97
CA ALA A 390 -16.70 -17.07 -0.82
C ALA A 390 -18.11 -17.45 -0.36
N SER A 391 -18.66 -16.67 0.58
CA SER A 391 -19.91 -17.00 1.26
C SER A 391 -21.08 -16.12 0.79
N THR A 392 -22.11 -15.99 1.63
CA THR A 392 -23.34 -15.24 1.32
C THR A 392 -23.06 -13.75 1.08
N VAL A 393 -23.63 -13.22 0.01
CA VAL A 393 -23.63 -11.78 -0.30
C VAL A 393 -24.98 -11.17 0.06
N ASN A 394 -25.00 -10.16 0.93
CA ASN A 394 -26.21 -9.44 1.35
C ASN A 394 -26.18 -7.99 0.85
N LEU A 395 -26.96 -7.66 -0.17
CA LEU A 395 -26.99 -6.31 -0.74
C LEU A 395 -28.37 -5.66 -0.59
N LYS A 396 -28.40 -4.40 -0.15
CA LYS A 396 -29.63 -3.59 -0.14
C LYS A 396 -29.47 -2.34 -0.98
N TYR A 397 -30.51 -1.99 -1.75
CA TYR A 397 -30.50 -0.84 -2.66
C TYR A 397 -31.66 0.12 -2.38
N GLY A 398 -31.41 1.41 -2.57
CA GLY A 398 -32.38 2.48 -2.37
C GLY A 398 -32.68 2.78 -0.90
N VAL A 399 -31.71 2.56 0.00
CA VAL A 399 -31.85 2.68 1.46
C VAL A 399 -31.06 3.83 2.04
#